data_AF-A0AA36ERJ4-F1
#
_entry.id   AF-A0AA36ERJ4-F1
#
_cell.length_a   1.000
_cell.length_b   1.000
_cell.length_c   1.000
_cell.angle_alpha   90.00
_cell.angle_beta   90.00
_cell.angle_gamma   90.00
#
_symmetry.space_group_name_H-M   'P 1'
#
loop_
_entity.id
_entity.type
_entity.pdbx_description
1 polymer ?
#
loop_
_entity_poly.entity_id
_entity_poly.type
_entity_poly.pdbx_seq_one_letter_code
_entity_poly.pdbx_strand_id
1 'polypeptide(L)'
;METDEIIDKSLKSRDRSQVCEDFVCASQTWLSKIKRLSILKGVFGETNQCELVGFISYALAFPDNFLALVDTYDVMKSGVPNFCAVALALNDLGYKARGIRLNSGDLAYLSCCL
;
A
#
# COMPACT_ATOMS: atom_id res chain seq x y z
N MET A 1 15.71 -6.07 -2.07
CA MET A 1 15.28 -5.52 -0.78
C MET A 1 14.30 -6.52 -0.21
N GLU A 2 14.74 -7.29 0.76
CA GLU A 2 13.91 -8.32 1.41
C GLU A 2 13.00 -7.66 2.44
N THR A 3 11.82 -8.24 2.69
CA THR A 3 10.89 -7.78 3.74
C THR A 3 11.45 -7.87 5.16
N ASP A 4 12.62 -8.50 5.31
CA ASP A 4 13.33 -8.71 6.55
C ASP A 4 14.29 -7.57 6.95
N GLU A 5 14.46 -6.55 6.09
CA GLU A 5 15.20 -5.33 6.46
C GLU A 5 14.37 -4.36 7.33
N ILE A 6 13.06 -4.59 7.47
CA ILE A 6 12.20 -3.77 8.34
C ILE A 6 12.37 -4.23 9.79
N ILE A 7 13.14 -3.45 10.55
CA ILE A 7 13.56 -3.76 11.94
C ILE A 7 12.38 -3.66 12.92
N ASP A 8 11.45 -2.74 12.71
CA ASP A 8 10.22 -2.60 13.49
C ASP A 8 9.01 -2.77 12.58
N LYS A 9 8.40 -3.97 12.62
CA LYS A 9 7.22 -4.32 11.83
C LYS A 9 5.92 -4.00 12.59
N SER A 10 6.03 -3.49 13.81
CA SER A 10 4.89 -3.26 14.68
C SER A 10 4.28 -1.88 14.48
N LEU A 11 2.95 -1.81 14.39
CA LEU A 11 2.21 -0.55 14.33
C LEU A 11 1.12 -0.52 15.38
N LYS A 12 1.16 0.49 16.25
CA LYS A 12 0.11 0.75 17.23
C LYS A 12 -1.10 1.34 16.52
N SER A 13 -2.29 0.91 16.86
CA SER A 13 -3.53 1.55 16.41
C SER A 13 -3.57 3.00 16.87
N ARG A 14 -4.32 3.84 16.13
CA ARG A 14 -4.52 5.25 16.45
C ARG A 14 -5.06 5.49 17.86
N ASP A 15 -5.89 4.58 18.36
CA ASP A 15 -6.48 4.64 19.72
C ASP A 15 -5.55 4.06 20.80
N ARG A 16 -4.37 3.54 20.41
CA ARG A 16 -3.43 2.77 21.26
C ARG A 16 -4.01 1.49 21.89
N SER A 17 -5.26 1.16 21.58
CA SER A 17 -6.00 0.00 22.08
C SER A 17 -5.51 -1.33 21.53
N GLN A 18 -4.93 -1.35 20.33
CA GLN A 18 -4.42 -2.56 19.67
C GLN A 18 -3.05 -2.30 19.07
N VAL A 19 -2.20 -3.33 19.05
CA VAL A 19 -0.90 -3.29 18.38
C VAL A 19 -0.91 -4.37 17.31
N CYS A 20 -0.70 -3.98 16.06
CA CYS A 20 -0.39 -4.93 15.00
C CYS A 20 1.08 -5.29 15.14
N GLU A 21 1.38 -6.54 15.51
CA GLU A 21 2.77 -7.01 15.67
C GLU A 21 3.49 -7.12 14.31
N ASP A 22 2.75 -7.45 13.25
CA ASP A 22 3.30 -7.60 11.90
C ASP A 22 2.42 -6.92 10.83
N PHE A 23 2.71 -5.64 10.60
CA PHE A 23 2.05 -4.84 9.58
C PHE A 23 2.43 -5.26 8.15
N VAL A 24 3.60 -5.89 7.97
CA VAL A 24 4.06 -6.40 6.67
C VAL A 24 3.15 -7.55 6.23
N CYS A 25 2.91 -8.50 7.13
CA CYS A 25 2.00 -9.63 6.87
C CYS A 25 0.55 -9.16 6.62
N ALA A 26 0.08 -8.16 7.37
CA ALA A 26 -1.25 -7.58 7.17
C ALA A 26 -1.40 -6.98 5.76
N SER A 27 -0.39 -6.21 5.32
CA SER A 27 -0.36 -5.60 3.98
C SER A 27 -0.31 -6.65 2.87
N GLN A 28 0.52 -7.70 3.01
CA GLN A 28 0.58 -8.81 2.04
C GLN A 28 -0.71 -9.61 1.97
N THR A 29 -1.38 -9.79 3.11
CA THR A 29 -2.68 -10.46 3.19
C THR A 29 -3.73 -9.67 2.42
N TRP A 30 -3.78 -8.35 2.61
CA TRP A 30 -4.66 -7.47 1.84
C TRP A 30 -4.35 -7.50 0.35
N LEU A 31 -3.08 -7.46 -0.04
CA LEU A 31 -2.68 -7.56 -1.44
C LEU A 31 -3.18 -8.86 -2.08
N SER A 32 -3.02 -9.98 -1.38
CA SER A 32 -3.50 -11.29 -1.82
C SER A 32 -5.03 -11.33 -1.94
N LYS A 33 -5.75 -10.71 -0.99
CA LYS A 33 -7.21 -10.56 -1.05
C LYS A 33 -7.64 -9.75 -2.28
N ILE A 34 -7.01 -8.60 -2.53
CA ILE A 34 -7.31 -7.72 -3.67
C ILE A 34 -7.08 -8.45 -4.99
N LYS A 35 -5.94 -9.13 -5.15
CA LYS A 35 -5.62 -9.90 -6.37
C LYS A 35 -6.59 -11.04 -6.63
N ARG A 36 -7.19 -11.61 -5.59
CA ARG A 36 -8.17 -12.71 -5.70
C ARG A 36 -9.57 -12.23 -6.10
N LEU A 37 -9.86 -10.93 -6.02
CA LEU A 37 -11.17 -10.39 -6.40
C LEU A 37 -11.39 -10.55 -7.91
N SER A 38 -12.46 -11.26 -8.27
CA SER A 38 -12.83 -11.56 -9.66
C SER A 38 -13.00 -10.31 -10.53
N ILE A 39 -13.45 -9.20 -9.92
CA ILE A 39 -13.68 -7.92 -10.58
C ILE A 39 -12.37 -7.27 -11.03
N LEU A 40 -11.27 -7.54 -10.31
CA LEU A 40 -9.96 -6.95 -10.55
C LEU A 40 -9.01 -7.91 -11.27
N LYS A 41 -9.53 -9.09 -11.64
CA LYS A 41 -8.78 -10.16 -12.30
C LYS A 41 -8.40 -9.70 -13.71
N GLY A 42 -7.09 -9.52 -13.93
CA GLY A 42 -6.53 -9.04 -15.20
C GLY A 42 -6.15 -7.55 -15.23
N VAL A 43 -6.62 -6.75 -14.25
CA VAL A 43 -6.19 -5.35 -14.07
C VAL A 43 -4.91 -5.30 -13.24
N PHE A 44 -4.86 -6.07 -12.15
CA PHE A 44 -3.69 -6.16 -11.29
C PHE A 44 -2.79 -7.32 -11.70
N GLY A 45 -1.54 -7.00 -12.05
CA GLY A 45 -0.53 -7.96 -12.47
C GLY A 45 0.40 -8.38 -11.33
N GLU A 46 1.62 -8.74 -11.71
CA GLU A 46 2.70 -8.92 -10.75
C GLU A 46 3.13 -7.56 -10.19
N THR A 47 3.03 -7.42 -8.89
CA THR A 47 3.35 -6.19 -8.16
C THR A 47 4.81 -6.24 -7.72
N ASN A 48 5.51 -5.12 -7.80
CA ASN A 48 6.88 -5.05 -7.35
C ASN A 48 6.95 -5.13 -5.81
N GLN A 49 7.72 -6.08 -5.28
CA GLN A 49 7.87 -6.28 -3.84
C GLN A 49 8.65 -5.12 -3.18
N CYS A 50 9.63 -4.54 -3.86
CA CYS A 50 10.41 -3.42 -3.31
C CYS A 50 9.53 -2.16 -3.15
N GLU A 51 8.60 -1.94 -4.08
CA GLU A 51 7.63 -0.84 -3.99
C GLU A 51 6.68 -1.03 -2.79
N LEU A 52 6.17 -2.25 -2.60
CA LEU A 52 5.35 -2.58 -1.44
C LEU A 52 6.11 -2.36 -0.11
N VAL A 53 7.36 -2.82 -0.03
CA VAL A 53 8.24 -2.61 1.13
C VAL A 53 8.45 -1.12 1.40
N GLY A 54 8.69 -0.32 0.35
CA GLY A 54 8.83 1.14 0.48
C GLY A 54 7.56 1.80 1.04
N PHE A 55 6.38 1.40 0.57
CA PHE A 55 5.11 1.91 1.08
C PHE A 55 4.87 1.49 2.52
N ILE A 56 5.17 0.24 2.88
CA ILE A 56 5.03 -0.24 4.25
C ILE A 56 5.94 0.54 5.20
N SER A 57 7.22 0.71 4.86
CA SER A 57 8.17 1.48 5.66
C SER A 57 7.73 2.93 5.84
N TYR A 58 7.18 3.54 4.79
CA TYR A 58 6.64 4.90 4.87
C TYR A 58 5.38 4.99 5.74
N ALA A 59 4.48 4.00 5.63
CA ALA A 59 3.28 3.88 6.46
C ALA A 59 3.62 3.68 7.94
N LEU A 60 4.66 2.91 8.24
CA LEU A 60 5.15 2.69 9.60
C LEU A 60 5.72 3.98 10.21
N ALA A 61 6.48 4.75 9.43
CA ALA A 61 7.04 6.02 9.87
C ALA A 61 5.99 7.13 10.02
N PHE A 62 5.02 7.21 9.10
CA PHE A 62 4.02 8.27 9.03
C PHE A 62 2.59 7.73 8.81
N PRO A 63 2.01 7.03 9.80
CA PRO A 63 0.71 6.36 9.63
C PRO A 63 -0.46 7.34 9.45
N ASP A 64 -0.41 8.53 10.08
CA ASP A 64 -1.45 9.58 9.95
C ASP A 64 -1.37 10.38 8.64
N ASN A 65 -0.24 10.32 7.92
CA ASN A 65 -0.01 11.12 6.72
C ASN A 65 0.54 10.27 5.56
N PHE A 66 0.02 9.05 5.43
CA PHE A 66 0.43 8.14 4.38
C PHE A 66 0.00 8.64 2.99
N LEU A 67 0.99 9.01 2.18
CA LEU A 67 0.90 9.45 0.80
C LEU A 67 1.90 8.63 -0.04
N ALA A 68 1.42 7.83 -0.98
CA ALA A 68 2.28 6.95 -1.78
C ALA A 68 2.57 7.50 -3.17
N LEU A 69 3.81 7.34 -3.64
CA LEU A 69 4.20 7.61 -5.02
C LEU A 69 4.01 6.34 -5.85
N VAL A 70 2.98 6.32 -6.71
CA VAL A 70 2.53 5.09 -7.38
C VAL A 70 3.04 4.92 -8.81
N ASP A 71 3.80 5.89 -9.32
CA ASP A 71 4.30 5.92 -10.70
C ASP A 71 5.78 5.51 -10.85
N THR A 72 6.32 4.77 -9.88
CA THR A 72 7.71 4.30 -9.91
C THR A 72 7.92 3.21 -10.98
N TYR A 73 6.94 2.32 -11.13
CA TYR A 73 6.97 1.23 -12.13
C TYR A 73 5.75 1.32 -13.06
N ASP A 74 4.69 0.59 -12.74
CA ASP A 74 3.42 0.61 -13.48
C ASP A 74 2.32 1.00 -12.48
N VAL A 75 1.69 2.15 -12.75
CA VAL A 75 0.64 2.72 -11.88
C VAL A 75 -0.49 1.71 -11.70
N MET A 76 -1.01 1.14 -12.79
CA MET A 76 -2.20 0.30 -12.73
C MET A 76 -1.89 -1.11 -12.23
N LYS A 77 -0.77 -1.69 -12.65
CA LYS A 77 -0.45 -3.09 -12.33
C LYS A 77 0.24 -3.27 -10.99
N SER A 78 1.02 -2.28 -10.54
CA SER A 78 1.85 -2.36 -9.33
C SER A 78 1.50 -1.30 -8.29
N GLY A 79 1.56 -0.02 -8.67
CA GLY A 79 1.48 1.09 -7.72
C GLY A 79 0.14 1.17 -6.99
N VAL A 80 -0.96 1.17 -7.72
CA VAL A 80 -2.33 1.20 -7.18
C VAL A 80 -2.64 -0.01 -6.30
N PRO A 81 -2.41 -1.28 -6.73
CA PRO A 81 -2.71 -2.41 -5.86
C PRO A 81 -1.83 -2.45 -4.61
N ASN A 82 -0.56 -2.06 -4.70
CA ASN A 82 0.33 -1.94 -3.54
C ASN A 82 -0.16 -0.85 -2.57
N PHE A 83 -0.53 0.33 -3.08
CA PHE A 83 -1.09 1.40 -2.27
C PHE A 83 -2.39 0.97 -1.57
N CYS A 84 -3.32 0.37 -2.31
CA CYS A 84 -4.59 -0.11 -1.76
C CYS A 84 -4.37 -1.14 -0.64
N ALA A 85 -3.42 -2.06 -0.80
CA ALA A 85 -3.11 -3.05 0.21
C ALA A 85 -2.63 -2.43 1.53
N VAL A 86 -1.69 -1.48 1.45
CA VAL A 86 -1.15 -0.76 2.62
C VAL A 86 -2.19 0.18 3.23
N ALA A 87 -2.97 0.87 2.39
CA ALA A 87 -4.03 1.76 2.86
C ALA A 87 -5.14 1.02 3.61
N LEU A 88 -5.53 -0.18 3.16
CA LEU A 88 -6.50 -1.02 3.86
C LEU A 88 -5.94 -1.56 5.18
N ALA A 89 -4.68 -2.00 5.19
CA ALA A 89 -4.01 -2.41 6.42
C ALA A 89 -3.93 -1.27 7.45
N LEU A 90 -3.65 -0.03 7.00
CA LEU A 90 -3.68 1.17 7.84
C LEU A 90 -5.09 1.47 8.35
N ASN A 91 -6.10 1.31 7.51
CA ASN A 91 -7.49 1.55 7.86
C ASN A 91 -7.99 0.58 8.95
N ASP A 92 -7.58 -0.68 8.90
CA ASP A 92 -7.88 -1.65 9.97
C ASP A 92 -7.32 -1.22 11.33
N LEU A 93 -6.24 -0.42 11.34
CA LEU A 93 -5.63 0.14 12.54
C LEU A 93 -6.18 1.52 12.93
N GLY A 94 -7.16 2.04 12.18
CA GLY A 94 -7.80 3.32 12.42
C GLY A 94 -7.09 4.53 11.82
N TYR A 95 -6.07 4.30 10.99
CA TYR A 95 -5.39 5.35 10.23
C TYR A 95 -6.06 5.56 8.87
N LYS A 96 -5.90 6.76 8.31
CA LYS A 96 -6.46 7.09 6.98
C LYS A 96 -5.35 7.50 6.04
N ALA A 97 -5.23 6.79 4.92
CA ALA A 97 -4.38 7.20 3.82
C ALA A 97 -4.83 8.56 3.28
N ARG A 98 -3.87 9.43 2.96
CA ARG A 98 -4.13 10.77 2.42
C ARG A 98 -4.37 10.75 0.91
N GLY A 99 -3.69 9.86 0.20
CA GLY A 99 -3.86 9.70 -1.24
C GLY A 99 -2.63 9.16 -1.93
N ILE A 100 -2.58 9.37 -3.24
CA ILE A 100 -1.50 8.95 -4.12
C ILE A 100 -0.92 10.15 -4.86
N ARG A 101 0.35 10.05 -5.25
CA ARG A 101 1.05 11.02 -6.08
C ARG A 101 1.41 10.38 -7.41
N LEU A 102 1.14 11.12 -8.48
CA LEU A 102 1.56 10.81 -9.86
C LEU A 102 2.49 11.93 -10.32
N ASN A 103 3.65 11.59 -10.84
CA ASN A 103 4.68 12.51 -11.29
C ASN A 103 5.03 12.35 -12.78
N SER A 104 4.43 11.36 -13.46
CA SER A 104 4.71 11.00 -14.84
C SER A 104 3.47 10.40 -15.55
N GLY A 105 3.52 10.30 -16.89
CA GLY A 105 2.42 9.81 -17.72
C GLY A 105 1.41 10.88 -18.15
N ASP A 106 0.32 10.44 -18.78
CA ASP A 106 -0.82 11.32 -19.09
C ASP A 106 -1.67 11.50 -17.83
N LEU A 107 -1.45 12.62 -17.14
CA LEU A 107 -2.13 12.93 -15.88
C LEU A 107 -3.64 13.08 -16.07
N ALA A 108 -4.10 13.58 -17.23
CA ALA A 108 -5.54 13.75 -17.46
C ALA A 108 -6.20 12.38 -17.58
N TYR A 109 -5.62 11.48 -18.36
CA TYR A 109 -6.11 10.11 -18.46
C TYR A 109 -6.03 9.36 -17.13
N LEU A 110 -4.88 9.39 -16.46
CA LEU A 110 -4.68 8.69 -15.18
C LEU A 110 -5.61 9.21 -14.09
N SER A 111 -5.87 10.52 -14.03
CA SER A 111 -6.82 11.11 -13.06
C SER A 111 -8.27 10.66 -13.26
N CYS A 112 -8.64 10.25 -14.47
CA CYS A 112 -9.99 9.80 -14.81
C CYS A 112 -10.15 8.28 -14.59
N CYS A 113 -9.07 7.52 -14.79
CA CYS A 113 -9.08 6.05 -14.68
C CYS A 113 -8.86 5.52 -13.26
N LEU A 114 -8.40 6.36 -12.33
CA LEU A 114 -8.18 6.05 -10.91
C LEU A 114 -9.39 6.43 -10.07
#